data_AF-A0A816FSK1-F1
#
_entry.id   AF-A0A816FSK1-F1
#
_cell.length_a   1.000
_cell.length_b   1.000
_cell.length_c   1.000
_cell.angle_alpha   90.00
_cell.angle_beta   90.00
_cell.angle_gamma   90.00
#
_symmetry.space_group_name_H-M   'P 1'
#
loop_
_entity.id
_entity.type
_entity.pdbx_description
1 polymer ?
#
loop_
_entity_poly.entity_id
_entity_poly.type
_entity_poly.pdbx_seq_one_letter_code
_entity_poly.pdbx_strand_id
1 'polypeptide(L)'
;MFKLADFGLVHCDPISFAGTRGFMAPEFVNKNLGPITEKSDVYSLGVTMMCMIQVLPSAVQEDEKMKKWINIFIKCTEENPDDRPSCQQILTYIGGL
;
A
#
# COMPACT_ATOMS: atom_id res chain seq x y z
N MET A 1 -6.40 4.93 -18.22
CA MET A 1 -6.03 5.79 -17.06
C MET A 1 -6.92 5.37 -15.90
N PHE A 2 -6.33 4.93 -14.79
CA PHE A 2 -7.07 4.62 -13.56
C PHE A 2 -7.22 5.89 -12.71
N LYS A 3 -8.31 5.99 -11.96
CA LYS A 3 -8.57 7.11 -11.04
C LYS A 3 -9.01 6.56 -9.69
N LEU A 4 -8.47 7.12 -8.61
CA LEU A 4 -8.92 6.86 -7.26
C LEU A 4 -10.25 7.58 -7.00
N ALA A 5 -11.10 7.00 -6.17
CA ALA A 5 -12.40 7.51 -5.80
C ALA A 5 -12.67 7.26 -4.31
N ASP A 6 -13.82 7.75 -3.82
CA ASP A 6 -14.28 7.59 -2.43
C ASP A 6 -13.36 8.24 -1.38
N PHE A 7 -13.29 9.57 -1.43
CA PHE A 7 -12.52 10.38 -0.49
C PHE A 7 -13.27 10.68 0.83
N GLY A 8 -14.33 9.93 1.15
CA GLY A 8 -15.20 10.19 2.30
C GLY A 8 -14.49 10.12 3.66
N LEU A 9 -13.35 9.43 3.72
CA LEU A 9 -12.54 9.27 4.93
C LEU A 9 -11.29 10.15 5.00
N VAL A 10 -11.03 11.01 4.01
CA VAL A 10 -9.79 11.83 3.94
C VAL A 10 -9.62 12.75 5.16
N HIS A 11 -10.72 13.19 5.74
CA HIS A 11 -10.73 14.05 6.93
C HIS A 11 -11.45 13.40 8.12
N CYS A 12 -11.57 12.06 8.13
CA CYS A 12 -12.18 11.39 9.27
C CYS A 12 -11.30 11.63 10.50
N ASP A 13 -11.91 12.07 11.62
CA ASP A 13 -11.18 12.28 12.86
C ASP A 13 -10.46 10.97 13.24
N PRO A 14 -9.19 11.03 13.69
CA PRO A 14 -8.41 9.84 14.05
C PRO A 14 -9.02 9.02 15.22
N ILE A 15 -10.13 9.48 15.79
CA ILE A 15 -10.91 8.83 16.85
C ILE A 15 -11.90 7.82 16.26
N SER A 16 -12.40 8.04 15.04
CA SER A 16 -13.30 7.12 14.34
C SER A 16 -12.51 5.99 13.68
N PHE A 17 -12.67 4.77 14.20
CA PHE A 17 -12.11 3.55 13.60
C PHE A 17 -12.88 3.20 12.32
N ALA A 18 -12.54 3.86 11.22
CA ALA A 18 -13.18 3.68 9.91
C ALA A 18 -12.13 3.29 8.86
N GLY A 19 -12.43 2.21 8.12
CA GLY A 19 -11.57 1.72 7.04
C GLY A 19 -11.88 0.27 6.67
N THR A 20 -11.32 -0.19 5.56
CA THR A 20 -11.55 -1.55 5.06
C THR A 20 -10.51 -2.50 5.67
N ARG A 21 -10.98 -3.48 6.46
CA ARG A 21 -10.10 -4.51 7.05
C ARG A 21 -9.30 -5.23 5.97
N GLY A 22 -8.03 -5.48 6.25
CA GLY A 22 -7.08 -6.07 5.30
C GLY A 22 -6.32 -5.03 4.46
N PHE A 23 -6.87 -3.82 4.26
CA PHE A 23 -6.17 -2.73 3.57
C PHE A 23 -5.56 -1.71 4.55
N MET A 24 -6.11 -1.63 5.77
CA MET A 24 -5.59 -0.74 6.81
C MET A 24 -4.20 -1.18 7.29
N ALA A 25 -3.31 -0.19 7.42
CA ALA A 25 -1.98 -0.36 7.98
C ALA A 25 -2.04 -0.78 9.47
N PRO A 26 -1.04 -1.52 9.98
CA PRO A 26 -1.05 -2.03 11.35
C PRO A 26 -1.14 -0.92 12.40
N GLU A 27 -0.49 0.23 12.18
CA GLU A 27 -0.57 1.41 13.06
C GLU A 27 -1.96 2.07 13.09
N PHE A 28 -2.76 1.86 12.05
CA PHE A 28 -4.16 2.31 12.03
C PHE A 28 -5.04 1.44 12.94
N VAL A 29 -4.71 0.15 13.05
CA VAL A 29 -5.41 -0.82 13.90
C VAL A 29 -4.96 -0.74 15.36
N ASN A 30 -3.66 -0.59 15.56
CA ASN A 30 -3.04 -0.49 16.86
C ASN A 30 -2.23 0.81 16.97
N LYS A 31 -2.83 1.81 17.61
CA LYS A 31 -2.22 3.13 17.81
C LYS A 31 -0.90 3.10 18.60
N ASN A 32 -0.59 1.98 19.27
CA ASN A 32 0.70 1.82 19.95
C ASN A 32 1.87 1.55 18.98
N LEU A 33 1.59 1.23 17.71
CA LEU A 33 2.62 0.97 16.70
C LEU A 33 3.14 2.24 16.01
N GLY A 34 2.46 3.38 16.20
CA GLY A 34 2.90 4.66 15.66
C GLY A 34 1.74 5.59 15.28
N PRO A 35 2.05 6.84 14.90
CA PRO A 35 1.07 7.77 14.36
C PRO A 35 0.62 7.35 12.96
N ILE A 36 -0.63 7.67 12.61
CA ILE A 36 -1.12 7.56 11.23
C ILE A 36 -0.50 8.70 10.42
N THR A 37 0.13 8.36 9.30
CA THR A 37 0.81 9.30 8.39
C THR A 37 0.51 8.91 6.94
N GLU A 38 1.11 9.60 5.97
CA GLU A 38 1.03 9.22 4.55
C GLU A 38 1.58 7.79 4.29
N LYS A 39 2.37 7.24 5.22
CA LYS A 39 2.85 5.86 5.15
C LYS A 39 1.75 4.82 5.31
N SER A 40 0.63 5.17 5.94
CA SER A 40 -0.54 4.28 6.04
C SER A 40 -1.24 4.13 4.68
N ASP A 41 -1.23 5.18 3.86
CA ASP A 41 -1.72 5.11 2.46
C ASP A 41 -0.79 4.27 1.59
N VAL A 42 0.53 4.36 1.80
CA VAL A 42 1.53 3.51 1.11
C VAL A 42 1.29 2.03 1.40
N TYR A 43 0.98 1.67 2.66
CA TYR A 43 0.61 0.29 3.01
C TYR A 43 -0.64 -0.16 2.25
N SER A 44 -1.70 0.66 2.28
CA SER A 44 -2.97 0.39 1.60
C SER A 44 -2.78 0.20 0.08
N LEU A 45 -1.88 0.99 -0.52
CA LEU A 45 -1.46 0.84 -1.91
C LEU A 45 -0.75 -0.50 -2.14
N GLY A 46 0.16 -0.91 -1.26
CA GLY A 46 0.86 -2.19 -1.32
C GLY A 46 -0.10 -3.38 -1.29
N VAL A 47 -1.06 -3.39 -0.36
CA VAL A 47 -2.12 -4.42 -0.31
C VAL A 47 -2.94 -4.44 -1.60
N THR A 48 -3.33 -3.25 -2.10
CA THR A 48 -4.10 -3.14 -3.34
C THR A 48 -3.35 -3.74 -4.53
N MET A 49 -2.06 -3.46 -4.65
CA MET A 49 -1.20 -4.06 -5.68
C MET A 49 -1.12 -5.58 -5.51
N MET A 50 -0.93 -6.08 -4.29
CA MET A 50 -0.92 -7.52 -4.01
C MET A 50 -2.24 -8.19 -4.43
N CYS A 51 -3.39 -7.58 -4.14
CA CYS A 51 -4.70 -8.07 -4.58
C CYS A 51 -4.82 -8.14 -6.11
N MET A 52 -4.33 -7.11 -6.83
CA MET A 52 -4.32 -7.12 -8.29
C MET A 52 -3.45 -8.24 -8.88
N ILE A 53 -2.43 -8.68 -8.15
CA ILE A 53 -1.50 -9.72 -8.60
C ILE A 53 -2.06 -11.12 -8.34
N GLN A 54 -2.76 -11.31 -7.22
CA GLN A 54 -3.42 -12.57 -6.90
C GLN A 54 -4.50 -12.96 -7.91
N VAL A 55 -5.10 -12.01 -8.63
CA VAL A 55 -6.10 -12.28 -9.67
C VAL A 55 -5.48 -12.65 -11.03
N LEU A 56 -4.16 -12.58 -11.18
CA LEU A 56 -3.47 -12.94 -12.43
C LEU A 56 -3.08 -14.42 -12.46
N PRO A 57 -3.04 -15.06 -13.64
CA PRO A 57 -2.58 -16.44 -13.78
C PRO A 57 -1.17 -16.63 -13.22
N SER A 58 -0.90 -17.76 -12.56
CA SER A 58 0.40 -18.04 -11.92
C SER A 58 1.59 -17.92 -12.88
N ALA A 59 1.41 -18.26 -14.17
CA ALA A 59 2.44 -18.12 -15.19
C ALA A 59 2.94 -16.66 -15.36
N VAL A 60 2.09 -15.66 -15.10
CA VAL A 60 2.46 -14.23 -15.17
C VAL A 60 3.29 -13.82 -13.94
N GLN A 61 3.15 -14.53 -12.81
CA GLN A 61 3.85 -14.21 -11.56
C GLN A 61 5.34 -14.56 -11.61
N GLU A 62 5.75 -15.48 -12.49
CA GLU A 62 7.15 -15.87 -12.66
C GLU A 62 7.96 -14.91 -13.53
N ASP A 63 7.31 -13.96 -14.20
CA ASP A 63 7.96 -12.95 -15.03
C ASP A 63 8.86 -12.02 -14.19
N GLU A 64 10.06 -11.70 -14.68
CA GLU A 64 11.03 -10.85 -13.96
C GLU A 64 10.51 -9.44 -13.67
N LYS A 65 9.72 -8.88 -14.58
CA LYS A 65 9.04 -7.60 -14.34
C LYS A 65 8.05 -7.77 -13.19
N MET A 66 7.36 -8.91 -13.12
CA MET A 66 6.41 -9.20 -12.06
C MET A 66 7.08 -9.40 -10.71
N LYS A 67 8.22 -10.08 -10.65
CA LYS A 67 9.05 -10.16 -9.42
C LYS A 67 9.47 -8.77 -8.93
N LYS A 68 9.79 -7.85 -9.84
CA LYS A 68 10.07 -6.46 -9.48
C LYS A 68 8.86 -5.79 -8.83
N TRP A 69 7.65 -5.94 -9.37
CA TRP A 69 6.43 -5.45 -8.74
C TRP A 69 6.18 -6.09 -7.38
N ILE A 70 6.44 -7.39 -7.25
CA ILE A 70 6.35 -8.14 -5.99
C ILE A 70 7.23 -7.54 -4.90
N ASN A 71 8.49 -7.28 -5.20
CA ASN A 71 9.40 -6.68 -4.23
C ASN A 71 8.99 -5.26 -3.82
N ILE A 72 8.44 -4.46 -4.75
CA ILE A 72 7.98 -3.11 -4.44
C ILE A 72 6.83 -3.14 -3.42
N PHE A 73 5.79 -3.95 -3.66
CA PHE A 73 4.65 -3.94 -2.74
C PHE A 73 4.96 -4.63 -1.41
N ILE A 74 5.83 -5.65 -1.38
CA ILE A 74 6.34 -6.22 -0.13
C ILE A 74 6.97 -5.11 0.73
N LYS A 75 7.76 -4.23 0.10
CA LYS A 75 8.37 -3.09 0.79
C LYS A 75 7.35 -2.04 1.24
N CYS A 76 6.26 -1.87 0.49
CA CYS A 76 5.15 -0.99 0.91
C CYS A 76 4.38 -1.55 2.11
N THR A 77 4.33 -2.87 2.28
CA THR A 77 3.61 -3.54 3.37
C THR A 77 4.47 -3.86 4.59
N GLU A 78 5.61 -3.20 4.76
CA GLU A 78 6.44 -3.35 5.96
C GLU A 78 5.67 -2.93 7.22
N GLU A 79 5.87 -3.66 8.32
CA GLU A 79 5.22 -3.38 9.60
C GLU A 79 5.62 -2.00 10.13
N ASN A 80 6.91 -1.68 10.06
CA ASN A 80 7.43 -0.38 10.44
C ASN A 80 7.14 0.66 9.33
N PRO A 81 6.40 1.76 9.62
CA PRO A 81 6.10 2.80 8.64
C PRO A 81 7.33 3.47 8.02
N ASP A 82 8.43 3.57 8.77
CA ASP A 82 9.66 4.22 8.32
C ASP A 82 10.41 3.40 7.25
N ASP A 83 10.22 2.08 7.26
CA ASP A 83 10.83 1.17 6.29
C ASP A 83 10.08 1.14 4.94
N ARG A 84 8.87 1.72 4.89
CA ARG A 84 8.07 1.83 3.67
C ARG A 84 8.65 2.94 2.77
N PRO A 85 8.65 2.79 1.44
CA PRO A 85 9.10 3.84 0.54
C PRO A 85 8.14 5.05 0.53
N SER A 86 8.58 6.19 0.01
CA SER A 86 7.69 7.29 -0.34
C SER A 86 7.01 7.03 -1.70
N CYS A 87 5.88 7.68 -1.97
CA CYS A 87 5.24 7.64 -3.29
C CYS A 87 6.22 8.02 -4.41
N GLN A 88 7.13 8.97 -4.16
CA GLN A 88 8.16 9.37 -5.12
C GLN A 88 9.13 8.22 -5.41
N GLN A 89 9.61 7.51 -4.38
CA GLN A 89 10.49 6.36 -4.56
C GLN A 89 9.78 5.23 -5.32
N ILE A 90 8.50 4.99 -5.05
CA ILE A 90 7.69 4.01 -5.78
C ILE A 90 7.63 4.36 -7.27
N LEU A 91 7.42 5.63 -7.63
CA LEU A 91 7.43 6.07 -9.03
C LEU A 91 8.78 5.78 -9.70
N THR A 92 9.89 6.06 -9.02
CA THR A 92 11.24 5.74 -9.51
C THR A 92 11.40 4.22 -9.71
N TYR A 93 10.92 3.39 -8.79
CA TYR A 93 11.00 1.93 -8.94
C TYR A 93 10.23 1.43 -10.16
N ILE A 94 9.07 2.01 -10.45
CA ILE A 94 8.22 1.64 -11.59
C ILE A 94 8.82 2.14 -12.92
N GLY A 95 9.78 3.07 -12.89
CA GLY A 95 10.37 3.70 -14.07
C GLY A 95 9.56 4.91 -14.55
N GLY A 96 8.83 5.56 -13.64
CA GLY A 96 7.91 6.67 -13.92
C GLY A 96 8.53 8.07 -13.93
N LEU A 97 9.84 8.21 -13.72
CA LEU A 97 10.64 9.46 -13.84
C LEU A 97 12.13 9.12 -13.84
#